data_AF-A0A9E3J5N2-F1
#
_entry.id   AF-A0A9E3J5N2-F1
#
_cell.length_a   1.000
_cell.length_b   1.000
_cell.length_c   1.000
_cell.angle_alpha   90.00
_cell.angle_beta   90.00
_cell.angle_gamma   90.00
#
_symmetry.space_group_name_H-M   'P 1'
#
loop_
_entity.id
_entity.type
_entity.pdbx_description
1 polymer ?
#
loop_
_entity_poly.entity_id
_entity_poly.type
_entity_poly.pdbx_seq_one_letter_code
_entity_poly.pdbx_strand_id
1 'polypeptide(L)'
;MTGSDNDPRVAELRTAVSRLRRELAAHPAEFPDRGIAEDELAALAAMAIHGTPEIPRLRRSLLLIAGAIGSVSALSRGLTDVRNAVELFREPRR
;
A
#
# COMPACT_ATOMS: atom_id res chain seq x y z
N MET A 1 6.85 22.41 1.68
CA MET A 1 5.68 21.55 1.39
C MET A 1 5.69 21.24 -0.08
N THR A 2 6.06 20.01 -0.44
CA THR A 2 6.18 19.54 -1.82
C THR A 2 4.80 19.31 -2.41
N GLY A 3 4.58 19.74 -3.66
CA GLY A 3 3.29 19.59 -4.36
C GLY A 3 2.75 18.16 -4.51
N SER A 4 3.51 17.13 -4.11
CA SER A 4 3.03 15.74 -4.03
C SER A 4 1.98 15.50 -2.94
N ASP A 5 1.99 16.24 -1.82
CA ASP A 5 0.96 16.09 -0.78
C ASP A 5 -0.44 16.53 -1.24
N ASN A 6 -0.51 17.33 -2.32
CA ASN A 6 -1.77 17.79 -2.90
C ASN A 6 -2.26 16.88 -4.06
N ASP A 7 -1.52 15.81 -4.41
CA ASP A 7 -1.98 14.86 -5.41
C ASP A 7 -3.04 13.94 -4.76
N PRO A 8 -4.30 13.92 -5.25
CA PRO A 8 -5.35 13.09 -4.68
C PRO A 8 -4.98 11.60 -4.66
N ARG A 9 -4.14 11.15 -5.60
CA ARG A 9 -3.67 9.75 -5.67
C ARG A 9 -2.76 9.39 -4.50
N VAL A 10 -1.95 10.35 -4.03
CA VAL A 10 -1.10 10.18 -2.85
C VAL A 10 -1.94 10.09 -1.58
N ALA A 11 -2.97 10.94 -1.46
CA ALA A 11 -3.90 10.90 -0.34
C ALA A 11 -4.70 9.58 -0.26
N GLU A 12 -5.17 9.09 -1.42
CA GLU A 12 -5.90 7.83 -1.52
C GLU A 12 -5.01 6.64 -1.15
N LEU A 13 -3.78 6.59 -1.69
CA LEU A 13 -2.83 5.54 -1.37
C LEU A 13 -2.48 5.52 0.12
N ARG A 14 -2.25 6.67 0.74
CA ARG A 14 -1.98 6.78 2.18
C ARG A 14 -3.16 6.30 3.02
N THR A 15 -4.38 6.60 2.60
CA THR A 15 -5.60 6.16 3.29
C THR A 15 -5.75 4.65 3.22
N ALA A 16 -5.56 4.06 2.04
CA ALA A 16 -5.62 2.61 1.82
C ALA A 16 -4.54 1.88 2.64
N VAL A 17 -3.29 2.36 2.60
CA VAL A 17 -2.18 1.79 3.39
C VAL A 17 -2.46 1.88 4.88
N SER A 18 -2.93 3.02 5.38
CA SER A 18 -3.24 3.22 6.81
C SER A 18 -4.36 2.29 7.27
N ARG A 19 -5.36 2.04 6.42
CA ARG A 19 -6.42 1.07 6.68
C ARG A 19 -5.87 -0.35 6.76
N LEU A 20 -5.12 -0.79 5.75
CA LEU A 20 -4.56 -2.14 5.71
C LEU A 20 -3.62 -2.40 6.90
N ARG A 21 -2.81 -1.41 7.31
CA ARG A 21 -1.99 -1.51 8.53
C ARG A 21 -2.82 -1.73 9.79
N ARG A 22 -3.97 -1.05 9.92
CA ARG A 22 -4.88 -1.25 11.06
C ARG A 22 -5.55 -2.63 11.02
N GLU A 23 -5.98 -3.07 9.85
CA GLU A 23 -6.56 -4.41 9.66
C GLU A 23 -5.54 -5.50 9.99
N LEU A 24 -4.29 -5.35 9.54
CA LEU A 24 -3.18 -6.25 9.86
C LEU A 24 -2.85 -6.21 11.36
N ALA A 25 -2.84 -5.03 11.97
CA ALA A 25 -2.57 -4.85 13.40
C ALA A 25 -3.63 -5.52 14.29
N ALA A 26 -4.89 -5.44 13.89
CA ALA A 26 -6.02 -6.03 14.58
C ALA A 26 -6.22 -7.52 14.26
N HIS A 27 -5.49 -8.08 13.30
CA HIS A 27 -5.66 -9.46 12.90
C HIS A 27 -5.00 -10.41 13.92
N PRO A 28 -5.74 -11.37 14.49
CA PRO A 28 -5.23 -12.23 15.56
C PRO A 28 -4.31 -13.35 15.06
N ALA A 29 -4.27 -13.64 13.76
CA ALA A 29 -3.38 -14.67 13.23
C ALA A 29 -1.92 -14.18 13.24
N GLU A 30 -1.03 -15.07 13.68
CA GLU A 30 0.41 -14.86 13.55
C GLU A 30 0.81 -15.14 12.09
N PHE A 31 1.13 -14.08 11.35
CA PHE A 31 1.73 -14.22 10.03
C PHE A 31 3.24 -14.36 10.20
N PRO A 32 3.87 -15.42 9.66
CA PRO A 32 5.33 -15.60 9.72
C PRO A 32 6.09 -14.38 9.24
N ASP A 33 5.55 -13.71 8.21
CA ASP A 33 6.17 -12.57 7.54
C ASP A 33 5.44 -11.24 7.84
N ARG A 34 4.73 -11.13 8.98
CA ARG A 34 3.97 -9.92 9.34
C ARG A 34 4.83 -8.66 9.33
N GLY A 35 6.03 -8.73 9.92
CA GLY A 35 6.96 -7.61 9.98
C GLY A 35 7.37 -7.12 8.58
N ILE A 36 7.62 -8.07 7.67
CA ILE A 36 7.95 -7.77 6.27
C ILE A 36 6.78 -7.04 5.60
N ALA A 37 5.55 -7.50 5.81
CA ALA A 37 4.37 -6.83 5.25
C ALA A 37 4.18 -5.41 5.80
N GLU A 38 4.39 -5.20 7.10
CA GLU A 38 4.30 -3.88 7.74
C GLU A 38 5.39 -2.91 7.24
N ASP A 39 6.62 -3.40 7.09
CA ASP A 39 7.76 -2.62 6.56
C ASP A 39 7.54 -2.22 5.11
N GLU A 40 7.09 -3.15 4.27
CA GLU A 40 6.75 -2.87 2.87
C GLU A 40 5.60 -1.86 2.76
N LEU A 41 4.59 -1.93 3.62
CA LEU A 41 3.52 -0.93 3.70
C LEU A 41 4.05 0.46 4.09
N ALA A 42 5.01 0.53 5.02
CA ALA A 42 5.66 1.78 5.38
C ALA A 42 6.50 2.35 4.22
N ALA A 43 7.24 1.52 3.51
CA ALA A 43 8.00 1.91 2.32
C ALA A 43 7.07 2.45 1.21
N LEU A 44 5.91 1.80 1.02
CA LEU A 44 4.91 2.21 0.04
C LEU A 44 4.34 3.61 0.35
N ALA A 45 4.03 3.88 1.62
CA ALA A 45 3.61 5.21 2.07
C ALA A 45 4.72 6.26 1.90
N ALA A 46 5.97 5.93 2.21
CA ALA A 46 7.10 6.84 2.08
C ALA A 46 7.36 7.21 0.61
N MET A 47 7.30 6.24 -0.31
CA MET A 47 7.45 6.47 -1.75
C MET A 47 6.37 7.43 -2.30
N ALA A 48 5.14 7.33 -1.79
CA ALA A 48 4.05 8.23 -2.19
C ALA A 48 4.28 9.67 -1.73
N ILE A 49 4.93 9.88 -0.57
CA ILE A 49 5.18 11.21 0.01
C ILE A 49 6.40 11.88 -0.63
N HIS A 50 7.48 11.12 -0.86
CA HIS A 50 8.80 11.70 -1.15
C HIS A 50 9.18 11.77 -2.64
N GLY A 51 8.37 11.27 -3.59
CA GLY A 51 8.74 11.32 -5.01
C GLY A 51 7.60 11.06 -5.99
N THR A 52 7.97 10.88 -7.27
CA THR A 52 7.13 10.25 -8.29
C THR A 52 7.24 8.73 -8.08
N PRO A 53 6.23 8.08 -7.51
CA PRO A 53 6.34 6.66 -7.21
C PRO A 53 6.49 5.85 -8.51
N GLU A 54 7.50 5.00 -8.55
CA GLU A 54 7.77 4.13 -9.70
C GLU A 54 6.74 2.99 -9.72
N ILE A 55 5.89 2.95 -10.75
CA ILE A 55 4.87 1.91 -10.94
C ILE A 55 5.43 0.48 -10.77
N PRO A 56 6.60 0.12 -11.35
CA PRO A 56 7.16 -1.23 -11.17
C PRO A 56 7.48 -1.54 -9.70
N ARG A 57 7.96 -0.54 -8.96
CA ARG A 57 8.34 -0.67 -7.54
C ARG A 57 7.12 -0.78 -6.64
N LEU A 58 6.07 -0.01 -6.89
CA LEU A 58 4.78 -0.13 -6.20
C LEU A 58 4.18 -1.54 -6.37
N ARG A 59 4.21 -2.05 -7.60
CA ARG A 59 3.71 -3.40 -7.91
C ARG A 59 4.52 -4.51 -7.26
N ARG A 60 5.85 -4.38 -7.24
CA ARG A 60 6.71 -5.32 -6.53
C ARG A 60 6.38 -5.36 -5.03
N SER A 61 6.23 -4.19 -4.41
CA SER A 61 5.89 -4.08 -2.98
C SER A 61 4.53 -4.74 -2.70
N LEU A 62 3.53 -4.53 -3.56
CA LEU A 62 2.22 -5.20 -3.46
C LEU A 62 2.32 -6.73 -3.52
N LEU A 63 3.17 -7.27 -4.41
CA LEU A 63 3.37 -8.72 -4.52
C LEU A 63 4.05 -9.30 -3.27
N LEU A 64 5.01 -8.57 -2.68
CA LEU A 64 5.65 -8.98 -1.42
C LEU A 64 4.65 -8.99 -0.26
N ILE A 65 3.84 -7.94 -0.13
CA ILE A 65 2.79 -7.86 0.88
C ILE A 65 1.78 -9.00 0.70
N ALA A 66 1.35 -9.29 -0.55
CA ALA A 66 0.43 -10.39 -0.83
C ALA A 66 1.04 -11.77 -0.52
N GLY A 67 2.33 -11.97 -0.78
CA GLY A 67 3.05 -13.19 -0.43
C GLY A 67 3.21 -13.38 1.08
N ALA A 68 3.52 -12.31 1.80
CA ALA A 68 3.72 -12.31 3.26
C ALA A 68 2.42 -12.51 4.05
N ILE A 69 1.29 -11.99 3.54
CA ILE A 69 -0.03 -12.13 4.16
C ILE A 69 -0.73 -13.43 3.69
N GLY A 70 -0.46 -13.90 2.47
CA GLY A 70 -1.15 -15.05 1.86
C GLY A 70 -2.61 -14.77 1.45
N SER A 71 -3.38 -15.83 1.21
CA SER A 71 -4.79 -15.77 0.75
C SER A 71 -5.80 -15.46 1.87
N VAL A 72 -5.49 -14.53 2.76
CA VAL A 72 -6.36 -14.20 3.90
C VAL A 72 -7.51 -13.33 3.45
N SER A 73 -8.70 -13.91 3.36
CA SER A 73 -9.92 -13.22 2.91
C SER A 73 -10.24 -11.97 3.75
N ALA A 74 -9.88 -11.94 5.03
CA ALA A 74 -10.09 -10.80 5.91
C ALA A 74 -9.29 -9.54 5.51
N LEU A 75 -8.14 -9.72 4.85
CA LEU A 75 -7.25 -8.64 4.40
C LEU A 75 -7.40 -8.35 2.90
N SER A 76 -8.20 -9.16 2.19
CA SER A 76 -8.41 -9.04 0.75
C SER A 76 -8.98 -7.68 0.34
N ARG A 77 -9.86 -7.10 1.17
CA ARG A 77 -10.47 -5.79 0.90
C ARG A 77 -9.44 -4.67 1.03
N GLY A 78 -8.69 -4.61 2.14
CA GLY A 78 -7.61 -3.65 2.30
C GLY A 78 -6.53 -3.77 1.23
N LEU A 79 -6.15 -4.99 0.84
CA LEU A 79 -5.22 -5.24 -0.27
C LEU A 79 -5.76 -4.74 -1.62
N THR A 80 -7.04 -4.95 -1.90
CA THR A 80 -7.68 -4.46 -3.13
C THR A 80 -7.71 -2.94 -3.18
N ASP A 81 -8.02 -2.28 -2.06
CA ASP A 81 -8.01 -0.82 -1.95
C ASP A 81 -6.60 -0.25 -2.26
N VAL A 82 -5.53 -0.84 -1.70
CA VAL A 82 -4.14 -0.41 -1.99
C VAL A 82 -3.78 -0.65 -3.45
N ARG A 83 -4.19 -1.79 -4.03
CA ARG A 83 -3.97 -2.08 -5.45
C ARG A 83 -4.63 -1.04 -6.34
N ASN A 84 -5.89 -0.69 -6.08
CA ASN A 84 -6.62 0.31 -6.86
C ASN A 84 -5.92 1.67 -6.79
N ALA A 85 -5.52 2.09 -5.58
CA ALA A 85 -4.78 3.34 -5.40
C ALA A 85 -3.44 3.38 -6.15
N VAL A 86 -2.72 2.25 -6.21
CA VAL A 86 -1.48 2.12 -7.01
C VAL A 86 -1.76 2.26 -8.51
N GLU A 87 -2.87 1.72 -9.01
CA GLU A 87 -3.21 1.80 -10.43
C GLU A 87 -3.56 3.24 -10.87
N LEU A 88 -4.02 4.13 -9.97
CA LEU A 88 -4.24 5.56 -10.28
C LEU A 88 -2.95 6.29 -10.71
N PHE A 89 -1.78 5.81 -10.30
CA PHE A 89 -0.51 6.39 -10.73
C PHE A 89 -0.20 6.06 -12.21
N ARG A 90 -0.91 5.11 -12.83
CA ARG A 90 -0.77 4.81 -14.27
C ARG A 90 -1.48 5.80 -15.16
N GLU A 91 -2.49 6.49 -14.64
CA GLU A 91 -3.25 7.47 -15.41
C GLU A 91 -2.46 8.79 -15.51
N PRO A 92 -2.29 9.36 -16.72
CA PRO A 92 -1.74 10.70 -16.87
C PRO A 92 -2.62 11.69 -16.09
N ARG A 93 -1.99 12.66 -15.40
CA ARG A 93 -2.72 13.77 -14.77
C ARG A 93 -3.53 14.49 -15.86
N ARG A 94 -4.85 14.32 -15.88
CA ARG A 94 -5.76 15.08 -16.74
C ARG A 94 -5.92 16.50 -16.24
#